data_AF-A0A965KL81-F1
#
_entry.id   AF-A0A965KL81-F1
#
_cell.length_a   1.000
_cell.length_b   1.000
_cell.length_c   1.000
_cell.angle_alpha   90.00
_cell.angle_beta   90.00
_cell.angle_gamma   90.00
#
_symmetry.space_group_name_H-M   'P 1'
#
loop_
_entity.id
_entity.type
_entity.pdbx_description
1 polymer ?
#
loop_
_entity_poly.entity_id
_entity_poly.type
_entity_poly.pdbx_seq_one_letter_code
_entity_poly.pdbx_strand_id
1 'polypeptide(L)' 'MKYALLLLVLVGCASEPKMTEQKLIMDKEIQAMGRNEVIDAVKQCETSGLRAITIYGKRKINGFTAETIVDVTCGPKWYY' A
#
# COMPACT_ATOMS: atom_id res chain seq x y z
N MET A 1 0.12 -36.85 -38.87
CA MET A 1 -0.07 -36.98 -37.40
C MET A 1 1.11 -36.48 -36.55
N LYS A 2 2.13 -35.80 -37.10
CA LYS A 2 3.36 -35.43 -36.36
C LYS A 2 3.31 -34.04 -35.70
N TYR A 3 2.39 -33.18 -36.12
CA TYR A 3 2.29 -31.78 -35.68
C TYR A 3 1.18 -31.53 -34.63
N ALA A 4 0.38 -32.55 -34.29
CA ALA A 4 -0.71 -32.40 -33.34
C ALA A 4 -0.21 -32.17 -31.89
N LEU A 5 0.92 -32.77 -31.52
CA LEU A 5 1.53 -32.59 -30.19
C LEU A 5 2.13 -31.18 -29.99
N LEU A 6 2.55 -30.52 -31.09
CA LEU A 6 3.15 -29.19 -31.06
C LEU A 6 2.11 -28.09 -30.75
N LEU A 7 0.83 -28.32 -31.07
CA LEU A 7 -0.26 -27.39 -30.78
C LEU A 7 -0.72 -27.40 -29.31
N LEU A 8 -0.52 -28.51 -28.58
CA LEU A 8 -0.92 -28.61 -27.17
C LEU A 8 0.04 -27.88 -26.22
N VAL A 9 1.30 -27.68 -26.61
CA VAL A 9 2.31 -27.04 -25.74
C VAL A 9 2.09 -25.52 -25.63
N LEU A 10 1.45 -24.88 -26.63
CA LEU A 10 1.21 -23.43 -26.60
C LEU A 10 0.01 -23.00 -25.74
N VAL A 11 -0.88 -23.92 -25.34
CA VAL A 11 -2.08 -23.57 -24.55
C VAL A 11 -1.80 -23.45 -23.05
N GLY A 12 -0.65 -23.99 -22.59
CA GLY A 12 -0.28 -23.99 -21.17
C GLY A 12 0.22 -22.64 -20.61
N CYS A 13 0.55 -21.66 -21.46
CA CYS A 13 1.06 -20.35 -21.02
C CYS A 13 0.00 -19.24 -20.95
N ALA A 14 -1.24 -19.51 -21.36
CA ALA A 14 -2.34 -18.54 -21.30
C ALA A 14 -3.10 -18.56 -19.97
N SER A 15 -2.77 -19.49 -19.07
CA SER A 15 -3.22 -19.45 -17.68
C SER A 15 -2.42 -18.40 -16.92
N GLU A 16 -2.74 -17.13 -17.15
CA GLU A 16 -2.38 -16.08 -16.20
C GLU A 16 -3.04 -16.47 -14.87
N PRO A 17 -2.28 -16.64 -13.77
CA PRO A 17 -2.90 -16.77 -12.47
C PRO A 17 -3.74 -15.51 -12.30
N LYS A 18 -5.06 -15.68 -12.14
CA LYS A 18 -5.95 -14.59 -11.74
C LYS A 18 -5.46 -14.11 -10.38
N MET A 19 -4.50 -13.21 -10.39
CA MET A 19 -4.14 -12.38 -9.25
C MET A 19 -5.47 -11.74 -8.91
N THR A 20 -6.09 -12.15 -7.80
CA THR A 20 -7.28 -11.48 -7.28
C THR A 20 -7.00 -10.00 -7.32
N GLU A 21 -7.70 -9.27 -8.21
CA GLU A 21 -7.53 -7.83 -8.34
C GLU A 21 -7.86 -7.22 -6.98
N GLN A 22 -6.84 -6.93 -6.20
CA GLN A 22 -7.00 -6.27 -4.93
C GLN A 22 -7.37 -4.82 -5.24
N LYS A 23 -8.66 -4.54 -5.29
CA LYS A 23 -9.18 -3.17 -5.40
C LYS A 23 -9.03 -2.50 -4.05
N LEU A 24 -7.95 -1.73 -3.89
CA LEU A 24 -7.80 -0.80 -2.78
C LEU A 24 -8.77 0.37 -3.01
N ILE A 25 -9.87 0.38 -2.25
CA ILE A 25 -10.80 1.50 -2.21
C ILE A 25 -10.15 2.56 -1.31
N MET A 26 -9.57 3.58 -1.90
CA MET A 26 -9.07 4.74 -1.16
C MET A 26 -10.15 5.81 -1.04
N ASP A 27 -10.17 6.48 0.11
CA ASP A 27 -10.98 7.67 0.30
C ASP A 27 -10.54 8.79 -0.67
N LYS A 28 -11.54 9.45 -1.26
CA LYS A 28 -11.33 10.49 -2.28
C LYS A 28 -10.64 11.74 -1.71
N GLU A 29 -10.84 12.00 -0.42
CA GLU A 29 -10.31 13.16 0.29
C GLU A 29 -9.71 12.68 1.61
N ILE A 30 -8.50 13.12 1.93
CA ILE A 30 -7.78 12.73 3.14
C ILE A 30 -7.42 14.00 3.90
N GLN A 31 -7.73 14.01 5.19
CA GLN A 31 -7.41 15.13 6.07
C GLN A 31 -5.97 14.98 6.59
N ALA A 32 -5.26 16.10 6.72
CA ALA A 32 -3.95 16.09 7.33
C ALA A 32 -4.08 15.84 8.84
N MET A 33 -3.29 14.93 9.37
CA MET A 33 -3.26 14.67 10.81
C MET A 33 -2.62 15.83 11.55
N GLY A 34 -3.18 16.17 12.72
CA GLY A 34 -2.59 17.14 13.63
C GLY A 34 -1.31 16.62 14.28
N ARG A 35 -0.46 17.51 14.80
CA ARG A 35 0.79 17.10 15.48
C ARG A 35 0.56 16.11 16.63
N ASN A 36 -0.43 16.39 17.49
CA ASN A 36 -0.74 15.53 18.63
C ASN A 36 -1.32 14.19 18.17
N GLU A 37 -2.13 14.21 17.12
CA GLU A 37 -2.74 13.02 16.54
C GLU A 37 -1.68 12.07 15.98
N VAL A 38 -0.69 12.60 15.26
CA VAL A 38 0.46 11.81 14.77
C VAL A 38 1.25 11.21 15.93
N ILE A 39 1.55 12.01 16.96
CA ILE A 39 2.30 11.54 18.13
C ILE A 39 1.55 10.41 18.84
N ASP A 40 0.24 10.58 19.04
CA ASP A 40 -0.59 9.57 19.70
C ASP A 40 -0.68 8.30 18.86
N ALA A 41 -0.87 8.41 17.55
CA ALA A 41 -0.92 7.25 16.65
C ALA A 41 0.42 6.49 16.60
N VAL A 42 1.54 7.20 16.52
CA VAL A 42 2.88 6.60 16.58
C VAL A 42 3.06 5.86 17.91
N LYS A 43 2.72 6.51 19.02
CA LYS A 43 2.83 5.92 20.35
C LYS A 43 1.98 4.65 20.47
N GLN A 44 0.76 4.64 19.93
CA GLN A 44 -0.09 3.46 19.93
C GLN A 44 0.54 2.26 19.21
N CYS A 45 1.17 2.49 18.04
CA CYS A 45 1.89 1.44 17.33
C CYS A 45 3.06 0.90 18.16
N GLU A 46 3.88 1.79 18.74
CA GLU A 46 5.07 1.42 19.50
C GLU A 46 4.73 0.67 20.79
N THR A 47 3.70 1.11 21.52
CA THR A 47 3.23 0.43 22.74
C THR A 47 2.65 -0.95 22.45
N SER A 48 2.18 -1.17 21.22
CA SER A 48 1.70 -2.47 20.75
C SER A 48 2.81 -3.38 20.22
N GLY A 49 4.08 -2.95 20.31
CA GLY A 49 5.24 -3.71 19.81
C GLY A 49 5.39 -3.66 18.28
N LEU A 50 4.67 -2.79 17.60
CA LEU A 50 4.70 -2.60 16.15
C LEU A 50 5.58 -1.40 15.79
N ARG A 51 5.95 -1.27 14.50
CA ARG A 51 6.58 -0.05 13.98
C ARG A 51 5.51 0.88 13.41
N ALA A 52 5.64 2.17 13.65
CA ALA A 52 4.79 3.17 13.01
C ALA A 52 5.29 3.45 11.58
N ILE A 53 4.38 3.43 10.61
CA ILE A 53 4.63 3.73 9.19
C ILE A 53 3.78 4.94 8.84
N THR A 54 4.42 6.07 8.60
CA THR A 54 3.72 7.32 8.23
C THR A 54 3.42 7.36 6.75
N ILE A 55 2.16 7.65 6.39
CA ILE A 55 1.74 7.92 5.02
C ILE A 55 1.73 9.43 4.81
N TYR A 56 2.39 9.87 3.75
CA TYR A 56 2.52 11.29 3.41
C TYR A 56 1.59 11.65 2.27
N GLY A 57 0.85 12.74 2.45
CA GLY A 57 0.17 13.48 1.40
C GLY A 57 1.01 14.67 0.95
N LYS A 58 0.81 15.10 -0.29
CA LYS A 58 1.40 16.34 -0.82
C LYS A 58 0.34 17.44 -0.78
N ARG A 59 0.61 18.52 -0.04
CA ARG A 59 -0.24 19.72 0.01
C ARG A 59 0.47 20.89 -0.65
N LYS A 60 -0.27 21.72 -1.38
CA LYS A 60 0.27 22.93 -2.01
C LYS A 60 0.04 24.13 -1.09
N ILE A 61 1.10 24.79 -0.67
CA ILE A 61 1.08 25.99 0.18
C ILE A 61 1.82 27.09 -0.56
N ASN A 62 1.12 28.18 -0.87
CA ASN A 62 1.72 29.34 -1.55
C ASN A 62 2.50 28.99 -2.84
N GLY A 63 1.98 28.06 -3.65
CA GLY A 63 2.63 27.61 -4.88
C GLY A 63 3.65 26.47 -4.71
N PHE A 64 4.11 26.20 -3.50
CA PHE A 64 5.09 25.15 -3.20
C PHE A 64 4.43 23.88 -2.68
N THR A 65 4.97 22.73 -3.07
CA THR A 65 4.52 21.43 -2.54
C THR A 65 5.22 21.16 -1.23
N ALA A 66 4.46 20.94 -0.17
CA ALA A 66 4.93 20.52 1.15
C ALA A 66 4.32 19.16 1.48
N GLU A 67 5.08 18.32 2.17
CA GLU A 67 4.59 17.04 2.66
C GLU A 67 3.82 17.24 3.97
N THR A 68 2.76 16.48 4.15
CA THR A 68 1.99 16.41 5.39
C THR A 68 1.68 14.97 5.69
N ILE A 69 1.69 14.60 6.97
CA ILE A 69 1.27 13.25 7.39
C ILE A 69 -0.25 13.21 7.28
N VAL A 70 -0.75 12.20 6.59
CA VAL A 70 -2.19 11.99 6.39
C VAL A 70 -2.71 10.74 7.10
N ASP A 71 -1.81 9.80 7.41
CA ASP A 71 -2.14 8.60 8.18
C ASP A 71 -0.88 8.02 8.82
N VAL A 72 -1.07 7.22 9.88
CA VAL A 72 -0.02 6.42 10.54
C VAL A 72 -0.53 4.99 10.66
N THR A 73 0.07 4.09 9.88
CA THR A 73 -0.27 2.66 9.89
C THR A 73 0.75 1.88 10.73
N CYS A 74 0.30 0.93 11.54
CA CYS A 74 1.20 0.05 12.27
C CYS A 74 1.63 -1.14 11.40
N GLY A 75 2.93 -1.42 11.35
CA GLY A 75 3.50 -2.57 10.64
C GLY A 75 4.30 -3.51 11.55
N PRO A 76 4.63 -4.72 11.07
CA PRO A 76 5.50 -5.64 11.79
C PRO A 76 6.85 -4.98 12.09
N LYS A 77 7.32 -5.09 13.34
CA LYS A 77 8.61 -4.54 13.77
C LYS A 77 9.80 -5.32 13.20
N TRP A 78 9.61 -6.62 12.98
CA TRP A 78 10.61 -7.52 12.42
C TRP A 78 10.06 -8.16 11.13
N TYR A 79 10.88 -8.19 10.09
CA TYR A 79 10.61 -8.95 8.86
C TYR A 79 11.54 -10.17 8.92
N TYR A 80 10.99 -11.38 8.83
CA TYR A 80 11.78 -12.61 8.71
C TYR A 80 12.05 -12.93 7.24
#